data_AF-A0A3C0CTJ2-F1
#
_entry.id   AF-A0A3C0CTJ2-F1
#
_cell.length_a   1.000
_cell.length_b   1.000
_cell.length_c   1.000
_cell.angle_alpha   90.00
_cell.angle_beta   90.00
_cell.angle_gamma   90.00
#
_symmetry.space_group_name_H-M   'P 1'
#
loop_
_entity.id
_entity.type
_entity.pdbx_description
1 polymer ?
#
loop_
_entity_poly.entity_id
_entity_poly.type
_entity_poly.pdbx_seq_one_letter_code
_entity_poly.pdbx_strand_id
1 'polypeptide(L)' 'MKLTGAQALLECLKREGVDTIFGYPGGYVIPLYDCLYDFPAIKHILVRHEQGAAH' A
#
# COMPACT_ATOMS: atom_id res chain seq x y z
N MET A 1 21.04 3.12 5.10
CA MET A 1 19.85 3.54 5.87
C MET A 1 18.94 2.35 6.08
N LYS A 2 18.23 2.28 7.21
CA LYS A 2 17.26 1.23 7.49
C LYS A 2 15.90 1.67 6.93
N LEU A 3 15.22 0.80 6.18
CA LEU A 3 13.87 1.08 5.66
C LEU A 3 12.86 1.22 6.80
N THR A 4 11.85 2.06 6.64
CA THR A 4 10.67 2.04 7.52
C THR A 4 9.85 0.76 7.30
N GLY A 5 8.94 0.45 8.22
CA GLY A 5 8.04 -0.71 8.04
C GLY A 5 7.18 -0.62 6.78
N ALA A 6 6.68 0.58 6.47
CA ALA A 6 5.90 0.84 5.26
C ALA A 6 6.72 0.62 3.98
N GLN A 7 7.94 1.19 3.93
CA GLN A 7 8.85 1.01 2.80
C GLN A 7 9.23 -0.47 2.61
N ALA A 8 9.52 -1.17 3.70
CA ALA A 8 9.86 -2.58 3.65
C ALA A 8 8.70 -3.42 3.09
N LEU A 9 7.46 -3.14 3.51
CA LEU A 9 6.26 -3.82 3.01
C LEU A 9 6.09 -3.61 1.50
N LEU A 10 6.13 -2.35 1.03
CA LEU A 10 5.92 -2.02 -0.38
C LEU A 10 7.04 -2.55 -1.29
N GLU A 11 8.28 -2.54 -0.81
CA GLU A 11 9.41 -3.12 -1.54
C GLU A 11 9.27 -4.65 -1.67
N CYS A 12 8.77 -5.34 -0.64
CA CYS A 12 8.44 -6.76 -0.74
C CYS A 12 7.33 -7.01 -1.76
N LEU A 13 6.22 -6.27 -1.69
CA LEU A 13 5.10 -6.42 -2.63
C LEU A 13 5.55 -6.19 -4.09
N LYS A 14 6.36 -5.16 -4.33
CA LYS A 14 6.95 -4.88 -5.63
C LYS A 14 7.81 -6.05 -6.15
N ARG A 15 8.61 -6.69 -5.29
CA ARG A 15 9.46 -7.84 -5.67
C ARG A 15 8.65 -9.09 -6.00
N GLU A 16 7.52 -9.27 -5.33
CA GLU A 16 6.54 -10.31 -5.64
C GLU A 16 5.70 -10.00 -6.89
N GLY A 17 5.98 -8.88 -7.57
CA GLY A 17 5.27 -8.49 -8.80
C GLY A 17 3.87 -7.93 -8.57
N VAL A 18 3.54 -7.52 -7.34
CA VAL A 18 2.25 -6.87 -7.05
C VAL A 18 2.22 -5.49 -7.69
N ASP A 19 1.22 -5.25 -8.53
CA ASP A 19 1.01 -4.00 -9.25
C ASP A 19 -0.22 -3.22 -8.78
N THR A 20 -1.06 -3.81 -7.93
CA THR A 20 -2.35 -3.22 -7.53
C THR A 20 -2.63 -3.50 -6.06
N ILE A 21 -3.05 -2.46 -5.32
CA ILE A 21 -3.49 -2.56 -3.92
C ILE A 21 -4.89 -1.97 -3.79
N PHE A 22 -5.82 -2.73 -3.22
CA PHE A 22 -7.14 -2.26 -2.82
C PHE A 22 -7.07 -1.84 -1.35
N GLY A 23 -7.59 -0.65 -1.03
CA GLY A 23 -7.55 -0.20 0.36
C GLY A 23 -8.43 1.00 0.66
N TYR A 24 -8.74 1.13 1.95
CA TYR A 24 -9.41 2.30 2.51
C TYR A 24 -8.46 2.99 3.50
N PRO A 25 -8.16 4.29 3.34
CA PRO A 25 -7.27 4.99 4.25
C PRO A 25 -7.95 5.25 5.60
N GLY A 26 -7.26 4.86 6.67
CA GLY A 26 -7.62 5.14 8.06
C GLY A 26 -6.41 5.64 8.85
N GLY A 27 -6.63 6.23 10.02
CA GLY A 27 -5.59 6.96 10.78
C GLY A 27 -4.28 6.17 10.98
N TYR A 28 -4.37 4.88 11.30
CA TYR A 28 -3.20 4.04 11.55
C TYR A 28 -2.39 3.68 10.29
N VAL A 29 -3.02 3.68 9.11
CA VAL A 29 -2.38 3.26 7.87
C VAL A 29 -1.88 4.43 7.03
N ILE A 30 -2.07 5.69 7.47
CA ILE A 30 -1.57 6.89 6.78
C ILE A 30 -0.08 6.77 6.37
N PRO A 31 0.85 6.30 7.23
CA PRO A 31 2.26 6.18 6.83
C PRO A 31 2.50 5.22 5.66
N LEU A 32 1.63 4.22 5.47
CA LEU A 32 1.70 3.32 4.32
C LEU A 32 1.22 4.03 3.04
N TYR A 33 0.16 4.82 3.14
CA TYR A 33 -0.37 5.62 2.03
C TYR A 33 0.60 6.73 1.60
N ASP A 34 1.23 7.41 2.56
CA ASP A 34 2.27 8.40 2.28
C ASP A 34 3.45 7.76 1.56
N CYS A 35 3.88 6.58 2.00
CA CYS A 35 4.95 5.83 1.35
C CYS A 35 4.57 5.35 -0.04
N LEU A 36 3.28 5.10 -0.31
CA LEU A 36 2.80 4.59 -1.58
C LEU A 36 3.11 5.52 -2.76
N TYR A 37 3.18 6.83 -2.51
CA TYR A 37 3.53 7.83 -3.52
C TYR A 37 4.93 7.61 -4.12
N ASP A 38 5.84 6.96 -3.37
CA ASP A 38 7.18 6.60 -3.83
C ASP A 38 7.21 5.31 -4.68
N PHE A 39 6.07 4.62 -4.83
CA PHE A 39 5.95 3.34 -5.53
C PHE A 39 4.98 3.44 -6.74
N PRO A 40 5.33 4.18 -7.80
CA PRO A 40 4.43 4.42 -8.95
C PRO A 40 4.08 3.16 -9.75
N ALA A 41 4.81 2.06 -9.55
CA ALA A 41 4.50 0.76 -10.15
C ALA A 41 3.31 0.06 -9.48
N ILE A 42 2.89 0.51 -8.29
CA ILE A 42 1.76 -0.03 -7.54
C ILE A 42 0.58 0.94 -7.65
N LYS A 43 -0.49 0.51 -8.32
CA LYS A 43 -1.74 1.22 -8.44
C LYS A 43 -2.60 1.03 -7.20
N HIS A 44 -2.95 2.13 -6.52
CA HIS A 44 -3.94 2.09 -5.45
C HIS A 44 -5.37 2.21 -6.00
N ILE A 45 -6.27 1.38 -5.49
CA ILE A 45 -7.71 1.45 -5.71
C ILE A 45 -8.38 1.76 -4.37
N LEU A 46 -8.97 2.95 -4.27
CA LEU A 46 -9.78 3.34 -3.13
C LEU A 46 -11.09 2.57 -3.13
N VAL A 47 -11.32 1.79 -2.08
CA VAL A 47 -12.61 1.10 -1.87
C VAL A 47 -13.55 1.92 -0.99
N ARG A 48 -14.81 1.50 -0.84
CA ARG A 48 -15.80 2.18 0.02
C ARG A 48 -15.82 1.69 1.47
N HIS A 49 -15.39 0.46 1.70
CA HIS A 49 -15.28 -0.16 3.00
C HIS A 49 -14.26 -1.30 2.92
N GLU A 50 -13.61 -1.62 4.04
CA GLU A 50 -12.51 -2.58 4.12
C GLU A 50 -12.93 -3.99 3.70
N GLN A 51 -14.15 -4.41 4.02
CA GLN A 51 -14.68 -5.69 3.57
C GLN A 51 -14.71 -5.81 2.04
N GLY A 52 -14.88 -4.68 1.33
CA GLY A 52 -14.91 -4.64 -0.14
C GLY A 52 -13.51 -4.59 -0.76
N ALA A 53 -12.46 -4.32 0.02
CA ALA A 53 -11.08 -4.50 -0.44
C ALA A 53 -10.63 -5.96 -0.43
N ALA A 54 -11.25 -6.79 0.41
CA ALA A 54 -10.82 -8.17 0.62
C ALA A 54 -11.54 -9.21 -0.25
N HIS A 55 -12.69 -8.84 -0.85
CA HIS A 55 -13.47 -9.72 -1.74
C HIS A 55 -12.91 -9.70 -3.16
#